data_AF-A0AAV2IPJ2-F1
#
_entry.id   AF-A0AAV2IPJ2-F1
#
_cell.length_a   1.000
_cell.length_b   1.000
_cell.length_c   1.000
_cell.angle_alpha   90.00
_cell.angle_beta   90.00
_cell.angle_gamma   90.00
#
_symmetry.space_group_name_H-M   'P 1'
#
loop_
_entity.id
_entity.type
_entity.pdbx_description
1 polymer ?
#
loop_
_entity_poly.entity_id
_entity_poly.type
_entity_poly.pdbx_seq_one_letter_code
_entity_poly.pdbx_strand_id
1 'polypeptide(L)'
;LSLQSHYDWSLRNVQTVLSISATLKRQPSMKDASEQLLVFRALCEVNLQKLTHEDSIIFQSLLNDLFPNFTFFSPEHIEFRQMIGQVLKKHHWTKIPQQIEKIIQLYETMKTRHSTMLVGPTMSGKTVVLNILAECQSQMGMKTILYTLNPKAMNLVELY
;
A
#
# COMPACT_ATOMS: atom_id res chain seq x y z
N LEU A 1 16.87 2.02 11.40
CA LEU A 1 16.13 1.15 10.47
C LEU A 1 17.02 -0.04 10.14
N SER A 2 16.46 -1.25 10.13
CA SER A 2 17.21 -2.48 9.86
C SER A 2 17.66 -2.60 8.40
N LEU A 3 18.70 -3.41 8.15
CA LEU A 3 19.19 -3.66 6.79
C LEU A 3 18.30 -4.71 6.11
N GLN A 4 17.40 -4.27 5.24
CA GLN A 4 16.50 -5.13 4.46
C GLN A 4 16.82 -5.07 2.97
N SER A 5 16.85 -6.21 2.30
CA SER A 5 17.19 -6.30 0.87
C SER A 5 16.19 -5.59 -0.07
N HIS A 6 14.95 -5.41 0.38
CA HIS A 6 13.88 -4.76 -0.38
C HIS A 6 13.74 -3.26 -0.09
N TYR A 7 14.57 -2.70 0.81
CA TYR A 7 14.55 -1.26 1.07
C TYR A 7 15.25 -0.50 -0.05
N ASP A 8 14.54 0.50 -0.59
CA ASP A 8 15.08 1.44 -1.56
C ASP A 8 15.09 2.85 -0.95
N TRP A 9 16.30 3.37 -0.74
CA TRP A 9 16.59 4.73 -0.27
C TRP A 9 17.31 5.58 -1.34
N SER A 10 17.28 5.14 -2.61
CA SER A 10 17.93 5.85 -3.71
C SER A 10 17.25 7.18 -4.04
N LEU A 11 17.88 7.99 -4.89
CA LEU A 11 17.30 9.25 -5.41
C LEU A 11 15.95 9.04 -6.12
N ARG A 12 15.70 7.84 -6.66
CA ARG A 12 14.39 7.50 -7.24
C ARG A 12 13.29 7.50 -6.18
N ASN A 13 13.59 7.06 -4.97
CA ASN A 13 12.66 7.12 -3.86
C ASN A 13 12.31 8.58 -3.52
N VAL A 14 13.32 9.45 -3.44
CA VAL A 14 13.14 10.89 -3.20
C VAL A 14 12.30 11.55 -4.30
N GLN A 15 12.57 11.23 -5.58
CA GLN A 15 11.76 11.72 -6.69
C GLN A 15 10.29 11.28 -6.59
N THR A 16 10.05 10.05 -6.11
CA THR A 16 8.69 9.52 -5.91
C THR A 16 7.95 10.33 -4.85
N VAL A 17 8.61 10.66 -3.73
CA VAL A 17 8.04 11.52 -2.67
C VAL A 17 7.63 12.88 -3.25
N LEU A 18 8.52 13.52 -4.01
CA LEU A 18 8.22 14.83 -4.61
C LEU A 18 7.05 14.78 -5.60
N SER A 19 6.98 13.73 -6.42
CA SER A 19 5.89 13.53 -7.38
C SER A 19 4.53 13.35 -6.69
N ILE A 20 4.51 12.60 -5.59
CA ILE A 20 3.31 12.40 -4.77
C ILE A 20 2.91 13.71 -4.08
N SER A 21 3.85 14.43 -3.44
CA SER A 21 3.56 15.73 -2.83
C SER A 21 2.98 16.73 -3.84
N ALA A 22 3.51 16.77 -5.07
CA ALA A 22 2.97 17.61 -6.13
C ALA A 22 1.57 17.18 -6.61
N THR A 23 1.26 15.89 -6.52
CA THR A 23 -0.07 15.36 -6.82
C THR A 23 -1.06 15.72 -5.71
N LEU A 24 -0.66 15.56 -4.44
CA LEU A 24 -1.46 15.97 -3.28
C LEU A 24 -1.75 17.48 -3.32
N LYS A 25 -0.77 18.33 -3.63
CA LYS A 25 -0.97 19.79 -3.75
C LYS A 25 -2.03 20.18 -4.80
N ARG A 26 -2.20 19.38 -5.85
CA ARG A 26 -3.17 19.61 -6.92
C ARG A 26 -4.57 19.09 -6.58
N GLN A 27 -4.72 18.28 -5.52
CA GLN A 27 -6.03 17.79 -5.11
C GLN A 27 -6.86 18.92 -4.47
N PRO A 28 -8.13 19.10 -4.86
CA PRO A 28 -8.98 20.15 -4.29
C PRO A 28 -9.11 20.09 -2.77
N SER A 29 -9.11 18.88 -2.20
CA SER A 29 -9.20 18.63 -0.76
C SER A 29 -7.97 19.10 0.03
N MET A 30 -6.83 19.30 -0.64
CA MET A 30 -5.53 19.60 -0.02
C MET A 30 -4.93 20.93 -0.51
N LYS A 31 -5.73 21.76 -1.20
CA LYS A 31 -5.25 23.00 -1.83
C LYS A 31 -4.68 24.00 -0.83
N ASP A 32 -5.26 24.08 0.36
CA ASP A 32 -4.84 24.98 1.45
C ASP A 32 -3.96 24.28 2.50
N ALA A 33 -3.56 23.03 2.24
CA ALA A 33 -2.66 22.30 3.13
C ALA A 33 -1.24 22.89 3.09
N SER A 34 -0.55 22.88 4.24
CA SER A 34 0.84 23.33 4.31
C SER A 34 1.76 22.40 3.52
N GLU A 35 2.82 22.95 2.93
CA GLU A 35 3.79 22.14 2.17
C GLU A 35 4.46 21.08 3.06
N GLN A 36 4.68 21.39 4.34
CA GLN A 36 5.18 20.43 5.33
C GLN A 36 4.24 19.23 5.50
N LEU A 37 2.92 19.46 5.56
CA LEU A 37 1.93 18.37 5.65
C LEU A 37 1.95 17.50 4.39
N LEU A 38 2.07 18.12 3.21
CA LEU A 38 2.11 17.41 1.92
C LEU A 38 3.36 16.54 1.78
N VAL A 39 4.51 17.02 2.25
CA VAL A 39 5.75 16.24 2.28
C VAL A 39 5.66 15.12 3.32
N PHE A 40 5.16 15.40 4.52
CA PHE A 40 4.95 14.40 5.57
C PHE A 40 4.05 13.25 5.07
N ARG A 41 2.90 13.56 4.47
CA ARG A 41 1.99 12.55 3.91
C ARG A 41 2.66 11.71 2.82
N ALA A 42 3.35 12.35 1.87
CA ALA A 42 4.05 11.65 0.80
C ALA A 42 5.17 10.73 1.33
N LEU A 43 5.90 11.15 2.36
CA LEU A 43 6.91 10.32 3.03
C LEU A 43 6.29 9.08 3.66
N CYS A 44 5.15 9.23 4.33
CA CYS A 44 4.40 8.13 4.92
C CYS A 44 3.91 7.15 3.84
N GLU A 45 3.24 7.63 2.79
CA GLU A 45 2.72 6.81 1.70
C GLU A 45 3.82 6.00 0.99
N VAL A 46 4.98 6.63 0.72
CA VAL A 46 6.09 5.96 0.04
C VAL A 46 6.73 4.90 0.92
N ASN A 47 6.91 5.18 2.21
CA ASN A 47 7.78 4.37 3.07
C ASN A 47 7.02 3.36 3.94
N LEU A 48 5.85 3.68 4.49
CA LEU A 48 5.19 2.78 5.46
C LEU A 48 4.83 1.41 4.87
N GLN A 49 4.45 1.36 3.60
CA GLN A 49 4.09 0.11 2.90
C GLN A 49 5.25 -0.88 2.75
N LYS A 50 6.50 -0.40 2.67
CA LYS A 50 7.70 -1.24 2.45
C LYS A 50 8.38 -1.66 3.75
N LEU A 51 8.12 -0.96 4.86
CA LEU A 51 8.80 -1.21 6.13
C LEU A 51 8.26 -2.46 6.83
N THR A 52 9.15 -3.13 7.57
CA THR A 52 8.74 -4.12 8.57
C THR A 52 7.92 -3.45 9.67
N HIS A 53 7.16 -4.23 10.44
CA HIS A 53 6.36 -3.67 11.54
C HIS A 53 7.24 -2.90 12.53
N GLU A 54 8.36 -3.49 12.96
CA GLU A 54 9.31 -2.86 13.89
C GLU A 54 9.91 -1.57 13.31
N ASP A 55 10.39 -1.62 12.06
CA ASP A 55 10.95 -0.43 11.41
C ASP A 55 9.90 0.66 11.15
N SER A 56 8.63 0.28 10.94
CA SER A 56 7.55 1.25 10.74
C SER A 56 7.30 2.09 11.99
N ILE A 57 7.45 1.50 13.18
CA ILE A 57 7.34 2.20 14.47
C ILE A 57 8.52 3.18 14.62
N ILE A 58 9.74 2.71 14.35
CA ILE A 58 10.95 3.55 14.42
C ILE A 58 10.87 4.71 13.43
N PHE A 59 10.42 4.45 12.20
CA PHE A 59 10.25 5.46 11.17
C PHE A 59 9.21 6.51 11.56
N GLN A 60 8.08 6.09 12.12
CA GLN A 60 7.06 7.03 12.61
C GLN A 60 7.58 7.89 13.76
N SER A 61 8.37 7.31 14.69
CA SER A 61 9.02 8.09 15.75
C SER A 61 9.95 9.16 15.17
N LEU A 62 10.81 8.78 14.22
CA LEU A 62 11.73 9.72 13.57
C LEU A 62 10.98 10.81 12.77
N LEU A 63 9.88 10.46 12.12
CA LEU A 63 9.04 11.45 11.46
C LEU A 63 8.39 12.39 12.46
N ASN A 64 7.89 11.91 13.60
CA ASN A 64 7.31 12.76 14.62
C ASN A 64 8.33 13.76 15.20
N ASP A 65 9.60 13.36 15.33
CA ASP A 65 10.67 14.28 15.76
C ASP A 65 10.92 15.41 14.75
N LEU A 66 10.80 15.12 13.44
CA LEU A 66 10.98 16.08 12.36
C LEU A 66 9.72 16.93 12.08
N PHE A 67 8.54 16.37 12.36
CA PHE A 67 7.22 16.87 11.99
C PHE A 67 6.26 16.80 13.19
N PRO A 68 6.56 17.45 14.33
CA PRO A 68 5.88 17.21 15.62
C PRO A 68 4.39 17.58 15.64
N ASN A 69 3.95 18.47 14.75
CA ASN A 69 2.56 18.93 14.67
C ASN A 69 1.69 18.09 13.73
N PHE A 70 2.25 17.06 13.09
CA PHE A 70 1.55 16.26 12.09
C PHE A 70 1.40 14.82 12.58
N THR A 71 0.16 14.36 12.65
CA THR A 71 -0.15 12.95 12.93
C THR A 71 -0.62 12.26 11.66
N PHE A 72 -0.14 11.04 11.44
CA PHE A 72 -0.63 10.22 10.34
C PHE A 72 -2.02 9.71 10.68
N PHE A 73 -3.05 10.41 10.21
CA PHE A 73 -4.43 9.97 10.27
C PHE A 73 -5.00 9.94 8.85
N SER A 74 -5.30 8.74 8.36
CA SER A 74 -6.05 8.56 7.11
C SER A 74 -7.47 8.12 7.46
N PRO A 75 -8.43 9.06 7.54
CA PRO A 75 -9.86 8.72 7.62
C PRO A 75 -10.38 8.16 6.29
N GLU A 76 -9.54 8.20 5.25
CA GLU A 76 -9.82 7.67 3.93
C GLU A 76 -9.96 6.15 4.08
N HIS A 77 -10.97 5.57 3.42
CA HIS A 77 -11.30 4.14 3.39
C HIS A 77 -12.27 3.59 4.45
N ILE A 78 -13.10 4.38 5.13
CA ILE A 78 -14.17 3.81 5.98
C ILE A 78 -15.08 2.87 5.16
N GLU A 79 -15.60 3.34 4.03
CA GLU A 79 -16.45 2.54 3.15
C GLU A 79 -15.70 1.34 2.57
N PHE A 80 -14.45 1.53 2.17
CA PHE A 80 -13.64 0.44 1.63
C PHE A 80 -13.31 -0.63 2.68
N ARG A 81 -13.02 -0.24 3.93
CA ARG A 81 -12.87 -1.17 5.07
C ARG A 81 -14.14 -1.97 5.32
N GLN A 82 -15.31 -1.33 5.23
CA GLN A 82 -16.58 -2.03 5.35
C GLN A 82 -16.78 -3.04 4.23
N MET A 83 -16.52 -2.65 2.97
CA MET A 83 -16.58 -3.53 1.81
C MET A 83 -15.63 -4.73 1.96
N ILE A 84 -14.35 -4.51 2.29
CA ILE A 84 -13.38 -5.58 2.56
C ILE A 84 -13.94 -6.54 3.61
N GLY A 85 -14.51 -6.00 4.70
CA GLY A 85 -15.13 -6.80 5.74
C GLY A 85 -16.33 -7.62 5.27
N GLN A 86 -17.12 -7.13 4.31
CA GLN A 86 -18.23 -7.88 3.71
C GLN A 86 -17.72 -9.01 2.81
N VAL A 87 -16.72 -8.73 1.96
CA VAL A 87 -16.10 -9.74 1.08
C VAL A 87 -15.43 -10.85 1.89
N LEU A 88 -14.66 -10.51 2.94
CA LEU A 88 -14.08 -11.50 3.86
C LEU A 88 -15.16 -12.40 4.48
N LYS A 89 -16.29 -11.82 4.91
CA LYS A 89 -17.41 -12.57 5.50
C LYS A 89 -18.08 -13.50 4.47
N LYS A 90 -18.21 -13.06 3.21
CA LYS A 90 -18.74 -13.86 2.10
C LYS A 90 -17.92 -15.13 1.85
N HIS A 91 -16.60 -15.06 2.01
CA HIS A 91 -15.68 -16.21 1.90
C HIS A 91 -15.53 -17.02 3.20
N HIS A 92 -16.31 -16.73 4.23
CA HIS A 92 -16.21 -17.36 5.55
C HIS A 92 -14.82 -17.19 6.21
N TRP A 93 -14.14 -16.07 5.94
CA TRP A 93 -12.85 -15.76 6.54
C TRP A 93 -12.99 -14.87 7.78
N THR A 94 -12.10 -15.10 8.75
CA THR A 94 -12.01 -14.29 9.96
C THR A 94 -11.43 -12.91 9.64
N LYS A 95 -12.05 -11.86 10.17
CA LYS A 95 -11.56 -10.48 10.00
C LYS A 95 -10.34 -10.26 10.88
N ILE A 96 -9.18 -10.10 10.25
CA ILE A 96 -7.93 -9.73 10.93
C ILE A 96 -7.62 -8.27 10.57
N PRO A 97 -7.58 -7.32 11.53
CA PRO A 97 -7.38 -5.90 11.23
C PRO A 97 -6.12 -5.61 10.41
N GLN A 98 -5.01 -6.29 10.74
CA GLN A 98 -3.73 -6.17 10.03
C GLN A 98 -3.84 -6.60 8.56
N GLN A 99 -4.69 -7.61 8.26
CA GLN A 99 -4.91 -8.07 6.90
C GLN A 99 -5.72 -7.07 6.08
N ILE A 100 -6.75 -6.44 6.70
CA ILE A 100 -7.53 -5.37 6.07
C ILE A 100 -6.61 -4.20 5.74
N GLU A 101 -5.74 -3.83 6.67
CA GLU A 101 -4.75 -2.77 6.45
C GLU A 101 -3.82 -3.09 5.28
N LYS A 102 -3.36 -4.34 5.16
CA LYS A 102 -2.53 -4.77 4.01
C LYS A 102 -3.26 -4.77 2.68
N ILE A 103 -4.58 -5.02 2.66
CA ILE A 103 -5.39 -4.89 1.44
C ILE A 103 -5.47 -3.43 0.99
N ILE A 104 -5.64 -2.51 1.93
CA ILE A 104 -5.70 -1.07 1.65
C ILE A 104 -4.34 -0.55 1.17
N GLN A 105 -3.27 -0.93 1.87
CA GLN A 105 -1.91 -0.59 1.45
C GLN A 105 -1.63 -1.10 0.03
N LEU A 106 -1.97 -2.36 -0.28
CA LEU A 106 -1.79 -2.90 -1.63
C LEU A 106 -2.58 -2.11 -2.69
N TYR A 107 -3.82 -1.71 -2.38
CA TYR A 107 -4.64 -0.89 -3.26
C TYR A 107 -3.99 0.47 -3.55
N GLU A 108 -3.47 1.15 -2.52
CA GLU A 108 -2.77 2.43 -2.67
C GLU A 108 -1.46 2.28 -3.44
N THR A 109 -0.68 1.23 -3.17
CA THR A 109 0.54 0.93 -3.93
C THR A 109 0.22 0.74 -5.42
N MET A 110 -0.82 -0.02 -5.75
CA MET A 110 -1.22 -0.30 -7.14
C MET A 110 -1.74 0.94 -7.89
N LYS A 111 -2.25 1.97 -7.19
CA LYS A 111 -2.60 3.24 -7.83
C LYS A 111 -1.39 4.03 -8.31
N THR A 112 -0.27 3.91 -7.61
CA THR A 112 0.94 4.69 -7.87
C THR A 112 1.96 3.95 -8.73
N ARG A 113 1.89 2.61 -8.78
CA ARG A 113 2.88 1.77 -9.47
C ARG A 113 2.21 0.70 -10.34
N HIS A 114 2.71 0.55 -11.57
CA HIS A 114 2.25 -0.49 -12.50
C HIS A 114 2.60 -1.91 -12.06
N SER A 115 3.67 -2.08 -11.29
CA SER A 115 4.12 -3.38 -10.80
C SER A 115 4.42 -3.30 -9.32
N THR A 116 3.87 -4.26 -8.58
CA THR A 116 3.96 -4.33 -7.12
C THR A 116 4.39 -5.75 -6.72
N MET A 117 5.26 -5.85 -5.72
CA MET A 117 5.68 -7.13 -5.15
C MET A 117 5.00 -7.32 -3.80
N LEU A 118 4.36 -8.49 -3.61
CA LEU A 118 3.80 -8.88 -2.33
C LEU A 118 4.70 -9.94 -1.68
N VAL A 119 5.43 -9.56 -0.63
CA VAL A 119 6.50 -10.37 -0.04
C VAL A 119 6.12 -10.83 1.37
N GLY A 120 6.49 -12.07 1.72
CA GLY A 120 6.27 -12.65 3.04
C GLY A 120 6.42 -14.18 3.02
N PRO A 121 6.47 -14.84 4.19
CA PRO A 121 6.67 -16.29 4.30
C PRO A 121 5.49 -17.09 3.73
N THR A 122 5.68 -18.39 3.47
CA THR A 122 4.59 -19.28 3.04
C THR A 122 3.43 -19.24 4.02
N MET A 123 2.20 -19.37 3.52
CA MET A 123 0.96 -19.35 4.32
C MET A 123 0.66 -18.02 5.06
N SER A 124 1.36 -16.93 4.73
CA SER A 124 1.12 -15.61 5.34
C SER A 124 -0.11 -14.85 4.80
N GLY A 125 -1.02 -15.51 4.08
CA GLY A 125 -2.25 -14.89 3.56
C GLY A 125 -2.09 -13.94 2.35
N LYS A 126 -0.93 -13.94 1.67
CA LYS A 126 -0.68 -13.06 0.50
C LYS A 126 -1.71 -13.23 -0.62
N THR A 127 -1.98 -14.48 -1.00
CA THR A 127 -2.96 -14.80 -2.04
C THR A 127 -4.38 -14.35 -1.66
N VAL A 128 -4.72 -14.47 -0.38
CA VAL A 128 -6.00 -14.01 0.18
C VAL A 128 -6.12 -12.49 0.02
N VAL A 129 -5.10 -11.73 0.40
CA VAL A 129 -5.04 -10.27 0.24
C VAL A 129 -5.28 -9.85 -1.22
N LEU A 130 -4.59 -10.50 -2.16
CA LEU A 130 -4.74 -10.21 -3.59
C LEU A 130 -6.15 -10.51 -4.12
N ASN A 131 -6.71 -11.67 -3.77
CA ASN A 131 -8.02 -12.10 -4.23
C ASN A 131 -9.15 -11.20 -3.67
N ILE A 132 -9.08 -10.84 -2.38
CA ILE A 132 -10.06 -9.93 -1.78
C ILE A 132 -10.00 -8.57 -2.42
N LEU A 133 -8.80 -8.04 -2.67
CA LEU A 133 -8.65 -6.76 -3.35
C LEU A 133 -9.32 -6.79 -4.73
N ALA A 134 -9.07 -7.83 -5.53
CA ALA A 134 -9.65 -7.96 -6.86
C ALA A 134 -11.18 -8.03 -6.86
N GLU A 135 -11.77 -8.75 -5.92
CA GLU A 135 -13.23 -8.80 -5.76
C GLU A 135 -13.79 -7.46 -5.28
N CYS A 136 -13.15 -6.79 -4.33
CA CYS A 136 -13.57 -5.46 -3.89
C CYS A 136 -13.53 -4.46 -5.05
N GLN A 137 -12.48 -4.49 -5.87
CA GLN A 137 -12.41 -3.63 -7.06
C GLN A 137 -13.53 -3.91 -8.06
N SER A 138 -13.87 -5.20 -8.24
CA SER A 138 -15.00 -5.60 -9.08
C SER A 138 -16.34 -5.06 -8.56
N GLN A 139 -16.55 -5.08 -7.24
CA GLN A 139 -17.73 -4.49 -6.61
C GLN A 139 -17.78 -2.95 -6.71
N MET A 140 -16.63 -2.28 -6.80
CA MET A 140 -16.54 -0.85 -7.10
C MET A 140 -16.83 -0.51 -8.58
N GLY A 141 -17.14 -1.51 -9.42
CA GLY A 141 -17.39 -1.32 -10.85
C GLY A 141 -16.11 -1.26 -11.70
N MET A 142 -14.94 -1.55 -11.13
CA MET A 142 -13.69 -1.69 -11.91
C MET A 142 -13.61 -3.10 -12.47
N LYS A 143 -13.40 -3.23 -13.79
CA LYS A 143 -13.17 -4.54 -14.41
C LYS A 143 -11.80 -5.10 -13.99
N THR A 144 -11.78 -5.91 -12.94
CA THR A 144 -10.56 -6.56 -12.44
C THR A 144 -10.54 -8.03 -12.83
N ILE A 145 -9.48 -8.44 -13.54
CA ILE A 145 -9.25 -9.83 -13.94
C ILE A 145 -7.90 -10.26 -13.39
N LEU A 146 -7.85 -11.43 -12.76
CA LEU A 146 -6.62 -12.04 -12.27
C LEU A 146 -6.18 -13.16 -13.21
N TYR A 147 -4.96 -13.03 -13.74
CA TYR A 147 -4.27 -14.10 -14.45
C TYR A 147 -3.10 -14.59 -13.59
N THR A 148 -3.10 -15.88 -13.25
CA THR A 148 -2.05 -16.50 -12.44
C THR A 148 -1.10 -17.24 -13.35
N LEU A 149 0.19 -16.89 -13.26
CA LEU A 149 1.26 -17.50 -14.03
C LEU A 149 2.37 -17.94 -13.08
N ASN A 150 2.82 -19.19 -13.19
CA ASN A 150 4.04 -19.65 -12.54
C ASN A 150 5.17 -19.72 -13.58
N PRO A 151 6.02 -18.68 -13.69
CA PRO A 151 7.07 -18.64 -14.72
C PRO A 151 8.13 -19.73 -14.55
N LYS A 152 8.22 -20.36 -13.37
CA LYS A 152 9.16 -21.46 -13.11
C LYS A 152 8.62 -22.84 -13.47
N ALA A 153 7.33 -22.94 -13.81
CA ALA A 153 6.71 -24.21 -14.21
C ALA A 153 6.77 -24.47 -15.72
N MET A 154 7.20 -23.49 -16.51
CA MET A 154 7.24 -23.55 -17.97
C MET A 154 8.66 -23.26 -18.47
N ASN A 155 8.97 -23.69 -19.68
CA ASN A 155 10.23 -23.29 -20.31
C ASN A 155 10.14 -21.83 -20.84
N LEU A 156 11.28 -21.23 -21.17
CA LEU A 156 11.31 -19.83 -21.63
C LEU A 156 10.57 -19.63 -22.96
N VAL A 157 10.52 -20.63 -23.83
CA VAL A 157 9.86 -20.53 -25.15
C VAL A 157 8.34 -20.54 -25.01
N GLU A 158 7.80 -21.27 -24.02
CA GLU A 158 6.36 -21.29 -23.71
C GLU A 158 5.92 -20.02 -22.95
N LEU A 159 6.85 -19.39 -22.22
CA LEU A 159 6.57 -18.21 -21.42
C LEU A 159 6.49 -16.91 -22.23
N TYR A 160 7.27 -16.80 -23.31
CA TYR A 160 7.37 -15.60 -24.17
C TYR A 160 6.60 -15.79 -25.48
#